data_AF-A0A6N6KFW0-F1
#
_entry.id   AF-A0A6N6KFW0-F1
#
_cell.length_a   1.000
_cell.length_b   1.000
_cell.length_c   1.000
_cell.angle_alpha   90.00
_cell.angle_beta   90.00
_cell.angle_gamma   90.00
#
_symmetry.space_group_name_H-M   'P 1'
#
loop_
_entity.id
_entity.type
_entity.pdbx_description
1 polymer ?
#
loop_
_entity_poly.entity_id
_entity_poly.type
_entity_poly.pdbx_seq_one_letter_code
_entity_poly.pdbx_strand_id
1 'polypeptide(L)'
;MSFLSSGLEDYFLGTFYFISGRFANDLAGLTYFDKENAKFAAYRIHERDPFYFKGGLRLTCRARETWPEQNDEKLHDAPKTKFTTYTWVYEW
;
A
#
# COMPACT_ATOMS: atom_id res chain seq x y z
N MET A 1 -14.42 10.01 8.82
CA MET A 1 -14.50 8.97 7.76
C MET A 1 -13.19 8.20 7.77
N SER A 2 -13.22 6.87 7.64
CA SER A 2 -12.01 6.04 7.53
C SER A 2 -12.12 5.18 6.28
N PHE A 3 -11.05 5.10 5.49
CA PHE A 3 -10.95 4.25 4.30
C PHE A 3 -9.91 3.17 4.56
N LEU A 4 -10.22 1.94 4.15
CA LEU A 4 -9.35 0.77 4.32
C LEU A 4 -9.17 0.10 2.96
N SER A 5 -7.93 -0.29 2.67
CA SER A 5 -7.60 -1.15 1.54
C SER A 5 -7.41 -2.58 2.05
N SER A 6 -7.73 -3.56 1.21
CA SER A 6 -7.57 -4.99 1.51
C SER A 6 -6.12 -5.48 1.49
N GLY A 7 -5.23 -4.73 0.83
CA GLY A 7 -3.84 -5.13 0.64
C GLY A 7 -2.97 -3.97 0.21
N LEU A 8 -1.66 -4.14 0.37
CA LEU A 8 -0.70 -3.13 -0.09
C LEU A 8 -0.67 -3.07 -1.62
N GLU A 9 -0.70 -4.23 -2.27
CA GLU A 9 -0.77 -4.37 -3.71
C GLU A 9 -2.09 -3.81 -4.27
N ASP A 10 -3.20 -4.09 -3.59
CA ASP A 10 -4.53 -3.64 -4.01
C ASP A 10 -4.60 -2.11 -3.99
N TYR A 11 -4.01 -1.47 -2.98
CA TYR A 11 -3.92 -0.02 -2.89
C TYR A 11 -3.19 0.61 -4.11
N PHE A 12 -2.16 -0.05 -4.61
CA PHE A 12 -1.42 0.38 -5.80
C PHE A 12 -2.03 -0.13 -7.11
N LEU A 13 -3.24 -0.70 -7.09
CA LEU A 13 -3.90 -1.32 -8.25
C LEU A 13 -3.05 -2.44 -8.89
N GLY A 14 -2.16 -3.05 -8.11
CA GLY A 14 -1.48 -4.29 -8.48
C GLY A 14 -2.38 -5.47 -8.16
N THR A 15 -2.47 -6.43 -9.07
CA THR A 15 -3.15 -7.70 -8.79
C THR A 15 -2.16 -8.75 -8.29
N PHE A 16 -2.62 -9.60 -7.36
CA PHE A 16 -1.94 -10.83 -6.95
C PHE A 16 -0.46 -10.65 -6.57
N TYR A 17 -0.19 -9.87 -5.53
CA TYR A 17 1.18 -9.62 -5.02
C TYR A 17 2.19 -9.15 -6.07
N PHE A 18 1.74 -8.36 -7.04
CA PHE A 18 2.56 -7.88 -8.16
C PHE A 18 3.16 -9.01 -9.02
N ILE A 19 2.51 -10.18 -9.11
CA ILE A 19 3.07 -11.35 -9.81
C ILE A 19 3.34 -11.09 -11.30
N SER A 20 2.51 -10.25 -11.92
CA SER A 20 2.64 -9.84 -13.32
C SER A 20 3.84 -8.92 -13.56
N GLY A 21 4.51 -8.50 -12.48
CA GLY A 21 5.68 -7.64 -12.52
C GLY A 21 5.33 -6.15 -12.57
N ARG A 22 6.27 -5.38 -13.11
CA ARG A 22 6.19 -3.92 -13.18
C ARG A 22 5.10 -3.47 -14.15
N PHE A 23 4.44 -2.40 -13.78
CA PHE A 23 3.45 -1.73 -14.63
C PHE A 23 3.48 -0.23 -14.35
N ALA A 24 2.97 0.55 -15.30
CA ALA A 24 2.77 1.98 -15.14
C ALA A 24 1.56 2.41 -15.98
N ASN A 25 0.67 3.16 -15.36
CA ASN A 25 -0.45 3.83 -16.02
C ASN A 25 -0.61 5.24 -15.42
N ASP A 26 -1.57 6.00 -15.92
CA ASP A 26 -1.80 7.40 -15.52
C ASP A 26 -2.06 7.57 -14.02
N LEU A 27 -2.53 6.53 -13.33
CA LEU A 27 -3.04 6.59 -11.96
C LEU A 27 -2.25 5.76 -10.96
N ALA A 28 -1.50 4.76 -11.42
CA ALA A 28 -0.74 3.86 -10.57
C ALA A 28 0.39 3.16 -11.31
N GLY A 29 1.38 2.71 -10.57
CA GLY A 29 2.46 1.91 -11.13
C GLY A 29 3.37 1.28 -10.10
N LEU A 30 4.04 0.21 -10.50
CA LEU A 30 5.14 -0.44 -9.80
C LEU A 30 6.41 -0.21 -10.62
N THR A 31 7.19 0.81 -10.26
CA THR A 31 8.35 1.27 -11.04
C THR A 31 9.61 0.46 -10.76
N TYR A 32 9.69 -0.14 -9.57
CA TYR A 32 10.79 -1.03 -9.17
C TYR A 32 10.23 -2.22 -8.38
N PHE A 33 10.74 -3.42 -8.70
CA PHE A 33 10.37 -4.64 -7.99
C PHE A 33 11.54 -5.61 -7.99
N ASP A 34 12.02 -5.93 -6.81
CA ASP A 34 13.08 -6.89 -6.53
C ASP A 34 12.55 -7.86 -5.48
N LYS A 35 12.07 -9.01 -5.97
CA LYS A 35 11.47 -10.05 -5.14
C LYS A 35 12.51 -10.75 -4.26
N GLU A 36 13.74 -10.90 -4.76
CA GLU A 36 14.82 -11.59 -4.04
C GLU A 36 15.24 -10.81 -2.79
N ASN A 37 15.29 -9.47 -2.89
CA ASN A 37 15.65 -8.61 -1.77
C ASN A 37 14.46 -7.95 -1.06
N ALA A 38 13.22 -8.34 -1.41
CA ALA A 38 11.97 -7.79 -0.87
C ALA A 38 11.89 -6.25 -0.95
N LYS A 39 12.29 -5.66 -2.09
CA LYS A 39 12.24 -4.22 -2.33
C LYS A 39 11.26 -3.88 -3.45
N PHE A 40 10.54 -2.78 -3.29
CA PHE A 40 9.67 -2.28 -4.33
C PHE A 40 9.57 -0.75 -4.27
N ALA A 41 9.18 -0.14 -5.38
CA ALA A 41 8.74 1.24 -5.45
C ALA A 41 7.48 1.31 -6.31
N ALA A 42 6.43 1.94 -5.77
CA ALA A 42 5.15 2.07 -6.42
C ALA A 42 4.57 3.47 -6.18
N TYR A 43 3.66 3.89 -7.06
CA TYR A 43 2.93 5.14 -6.94
C TYR A 43 1.43 4.93 -7.15
N ARG A 44 0.63 5.80 -6.52
CA ARG A 44 -0.82 5.92 -6.70
C ARG A 44 -1.17 7.41 -6.73
N ILE A 45 -1.92 7.84 -7.74
CA ILE A 45 -2.34 9.22 -7.97
C ILE A 45 -3.86 9.29 -7.86
N HIS A 46 -4.36 10.04 -6.88
CA HIS A 46 -5.80 10.19 -6.61
C HIS A 46 -6.42 11.36 -7.40
N GLU A 47 -6.13 11.45 -8.71
CA GLU A 47 -6.69 12.49 -9.59
C GLU A 47 -8.18 12.25 -9.88
N ARG A 48 -8.54 10.99 -10.18
CA ARG A 48 -9.94 10.60 -10.49
C ARG A 48 -10.75 10.25 -9.25
N ASP A 49 -10.10 10.04 -8.12
CA ASP A 49 -10.67 9.63 -6.83
C ASP A 49 -10.02 10.39 -5.65
N PRO A 50 -10.10 11.73 -5.62
CA PRO A 50 -9.44 12.54 -4.60
C PRO A 50 -10.02 12.31 -3.21
N PHE A 51 -9.14 12.34 -2.19
CA PHE A 51 -9.56 12.32 -0.80
C PHE A 51 -9.91 13.72 -0.30
N TYR A 52 -11.18 13.94 0.02
CA TYR A 52 -11.63 15.14 0.70
C TYR A 52 -11.58 14.96 2.21
N PHE A 53 -10.98 15.92 2.92
CA PHE A 53 -10.90 15.90 4.37
C PHE A 53 -10.95 17.32 4.95
N LYS A 54 -11.37 17.42 6.22
CA LYS A 54 -11.40 18.66 6.99
C LYS A 54 -10.73 18.41 8.34
N GLY A 55 -9.80 19.28 8.72
CA GLY A 55 -9.08 19.16 9.99
C GLY A 55 -7.89 18.20 9.98
N GLY A 56 -7.50 17.69 8.81
CA GLY A 56 -6.30 16.86 8.62
C GLY A 56 -6.59 15.50 8.01
N LEU A 57 -5.53 14.85 7.53
CA LEU A 57 -5.54 13.52 6.95
C LEU A 57 -4.45 12.69 7.63
N ARG A 58 -4.78 11.48 8.06
CA ARG A 58 -3.81 10.50 8.55
C ARG A 58 -3.86 9.28 7.67
N LEU A 59 -2.73 8.92 7.10
CA LEU A 59 -2.54 7.65 6.41
C LEU A 59 -1.67 6.73 7.25
N THR A 60 -2.02 5.46 7.27
CA THR A 60 -1.28 4.44 8.00
C THR A 60 -1.11 3.23 7.08
N CYS A 61 0.13 2.95 6.69
CA CYS A 61 0.48 1.67 6.08
C CYS A 61 0.89 0.71 7.19
N ARG A 62 0.14 -0.37 7.36
CA ARG A 62 0.45 -1.39 8.36
C ARG A 62 1.14 -2.56 7.66
N ALA A 63 2.26 -2.99 8.23
CA ALA A 63 2.86 -4.25 7.86
C ALA A 63 2.34 -5.31 8.83
N ARG A 64 1.89 -6.45 8.28
CA ARG A 64 1.27 -7.58 9.00
C ARG A 64 -0.19 -7.30 9.37
N GLU A 65 -1.02 -8.29 9.11
CA GLU A 65 -2.37 -8.35 9.64
C GLU A 65 -2.38 -9.30 10.85
N THR A 66 -3.29 -9.06 11.79
CA THR A 66 -3.58 -9.95 12.92
C THR A 66 -4.99 -10.51 12.76
N TRP A 67 -5.26 -11.66 13.35
CA TRP A 67 -6.61 -12.20 13.50
C TRP A 67 -7.21 -11.66 14.81
N PRO A 68 -8.11 -10.66 14.77
CA PRO A 68 -8.67 -10.10 16.01
C PRO A 68 -9.48 -11.17 16.77
N GLU A 69 -10.10 -12.09 16.03
CA GLU A 69 -10.88 -13.21 16.58
C GLU A 69 -10.02 -14.30 17.23
N GLN A 70 -8.71 -14.32 16.94
CA GLN A 70 -7.75 -15.29 17.51
C GLN A 70 -6.73 -14.57 18.40
N ASN A 71 -7.20 -13.66 19.25
CA ASN A 71 -6.36 -12.96 20.23
C ASN A 71 -5.17 -12.20 19.60
N ASP A 72 -5.43 -11.54 18.46
CA ASP A 72 -4.44 -10.83 17.65
C ASP A 72 -3.26 -11.70 17.20
N GLU A 73 -3.47 -13.01 17.06
CA GLU A 73 -2.48 -13.90 16.46
C GLU A 73 -2.11 -13.41 15.06
N LYS A 74 -0.82 -13.48 14.76
CA LYS A 74 -0.29 -12.99 13.50
C LYS A 74 -0.81 -13.83 12.35
N LEU A 75 -1.36 -13.16 11.33
CA LEU A 75 -1.73 -13.81 10.09
C LEU A 75 -0.46 -14.26 9.34
N HIS A 76 -0.27 -15.58 9.24
CA HIS A 76 0.85 -16.24 8.56
C HIS A 76 2.27 -15.82 9.02
N ASP A 77 3.28 -16.31 8.31
CA ASP A 77 4.70 -16.07 8.59
C ASP A 77 5.24 -14.78 7.96
N ALA A 78 4.44 -13.71 7.95
CA ALA A 78 4.86 -12.42 7.38
C ALA A 78 6.21 -11.94 7.97
N PRO A 79 7.23 -11.64 7.15
CA PRO A 79 8.56 -11.28 7.63
C PRO A 79 8.55 -9.97 8.43
N LYS A 80 9.67 -9.64 9.08
CA LYS A 80 9.86 -8.30 9.63
C LYS A 80 10.10 -7.34 8.45
N THR A 81 9.16 -6.44 8.22
CA THR A 81 9.22 -5.46 7.14
C THR A 81 9.42 -4.07 7.74
N LYS A 82 10.34 -3.30 7.15
CA LYS A 82 10.53 -1.89 7.46
C LYS A 82 10.28 -1.08 6.20
N PHE A 83 9.26 -0.22 6.22
CA PHE A 83 9.10 0.79 5.19
C PHE A 83 10.17 1.86 5.38
N THR A 84 10.98 2.09 4.34
CA THR A 84 12.07 3.07 4.39
C THR A 84 11.62 4.45 3.97
N THR A 85 10.67 4.55 3.05
CA THR A 85 10.18 5.81 2.53
C THR A 85 8.74 5.65 2.07
N TYR A 86 7.87 6.55 2.52
CA TYR A 86 6.48 6.66 2.10
C TYR A 86 6.14 8.13 2.06
N THR A 87 5.86 8.66 0.87
CA THR A 87 5.70 10.10 0.64
C THR A 87 4.38 10.34 -0.06
N TRP A 88 3.64 11.33 0.45
CA TRP A 88 2.48 11.87 -0.21
C TRP A 88 2.77 13.30 -0.62
N VAL A 89 2.52 13.58 -1.89
CA VAL A 89 2.50 14.94 -2.41
C VAL A 89 1.05 15.29 -2.61
N TYR A 90 0.60 16.34 -1.94
CA TYR A 90 -0.72 16.92 -2.14
C TYR A 90 -0.53 18.29 -2.76
N GLU A 91 -1.23 18.54 -3.85
CA GLU A 91 -1.23 19.81 -4.57
C GLU A 91 -2.66 20.38 -4.50
N TRP A 92 -2.75 21.70 -4.28
CA TRP A 92 -3.99 22.47 -4.13
C TRP A 92 -4.13 23.49 -5.26
#